data_AF-A0A1W1Z766-F1
#
_entry.id   AF-A0A1W1Z766-F1
#
_cell.length_a   1.000
_cell.length_b   1.000
_cell.length_c   1.000
_cell.angle_alpha   90.00
_cell.angle_beta   90.00
_cell.angle_gamma   90.00
#
_symmetry.space_group_name_H-M   'P 1'
#
loop_
_entity.id
_entity.type
_entity.pdbx_description
1 polymer ?
#
loop_
_entity_poly.entity_id
_entity_poly.type
_entity_poly.pdbx_seq_one_letter_code
_entity_poly.pdbx_strand_id
1 'polypeptide(L)'
;MGYQRNYRAITSERPYWQNDYNDVTALLHEKLQNFIRLNARLRENIDRKSKFLQIRNSEIYINLNELKPQYQFKFIIVDFQKYCDNFIAVLEPVFASFLSEIQHDAHSFIFKFSLGPDNCVKYKTIMAARP
;
A
#
# COMPACT_ATOMS: atom_id res chain seq x y z
N MET A 1 26.95 -51.40 -17.07
CA MET A 1 26.09 -50.85 -16.00
C MET A 1 26.57 -49.45 -15.68
N GLY A 2 25.94 -48.42 -16.25
CA GLY A 2 26.29 -47.02 -16.01
C GLY A 2 25.31 -46.40 -15.03
N TYR A 3 25.82 -45.83 -13.94
CA TYR A 3 25.01 -45.11 -12.96
C TYR A 3 24.64 -43.74 -13.54
N GLN A 4 23.36 -43.56 -13.89
CA GLN A 4 22.79 -42.23 -14.15
C GLN A 4 22.73 -41.45 -12.83
N ARG A 5 23.58 -40.42 -12.71
CA ARG A 5 23.44 -39.41 -11.65
C ARG A 5 22.22 -38.54 -11.97
N ASN A 6 21.15 -38.72 -11.22
CA ASN A 6 20.04 -37.79 -11.17
C ASN A 6 20.53 -36.45 -10.59
N TYR A 7 20.80 -35.48 -11.46
CA TYR A 7 20.93 -34.08 -11.05
C TYR A 7 19.54 -33.60 -10.67
N ARG A 8 19.21 -33.65 -9.37
CA ARG A 8 18.09 -32.87 -8.85
C ARG A 8 18.45 -31.41 -9.08
N ALA A 9 17.64 -30.72 -9.87
CA ALA A 9 17.72 -29.28 -10.03
C ALA A 9 17.68 -28.65 -8.63
N ILE A 10 18.81 -28.04 -8.25
CA ILE A 10 18.87 -27.16 -7.09
C ILE A 10 17.84 -26.09 -7.37
N THR A 11 16.80 -26.05 -6.52
CA THR A 11 15.83 -24.97 -6.45
C THR A 11 16.60 -23.66 -6.57
N SER A 12 16.31 -22.89 -7.62
CA SER A 12 16.94 -21.59 -7.87
C SER A 12 16.85 -20.76 -6.59
N GLU A 13 17.95 -20.71 -5.84
CA GLU A 13 18.08 -19.86 -4.66
C GLU A 13 17.90 -18.44 -5.18
N ARG A 14 16.74 -17.85 -4.87
CA ARG A 14 16.50 -16.46 -5.22
C ARG A 14 17.58 -15.62 -4.55
N PRO A 15 18.13 -14.62 -5.22
CA PRO A 15 19.11 -13.74 -4.61
C PRO A 15 18.58 -13.17 -3.29
N TYR A 16 19.42 -13.11 -2.25
CA TYR A 16 19.03 -12.68 -0.89
C TYR A 16 18.27 -11.33 -0.88
N TRP A 17 18.67 -10.38 -1.74
CA TRP A 17 18.02 -9.06 -1.86
C TRP A 17 16.58 -9.11 -2.37
N GLN A 18 16.17 -10.18 -3.08
CA GLN A 18 14.77 -10.36 -3.45
C GLN A 18 13.92 -10.75 -2.25
N ASN A 19 14.49 -11.48 -1.29
CA ASN A 19 13.78 -11.85 -0.07
C ASN A 19 13.58 -10.61 0.82
N ASP A 20 14.64 -9.81 1.00
CA ASP A 20 14.57 -8.55 1.75
C ASP A 20 13.53 -7.58 1.15
N TYR A 21 13.48 -7.45 -0.17
CA TYR A 21 12.48 -6.62 -0.86
C TYR A 21 11.04 -7.13 -0.65
N ASN A 22 10.84 -8.44 -0.72
CA ASN A 22 9.53 -9.05 -0.51
C ASN A 22 9.06 -8.87 0.94
N ASP A 23 9.95 -9.01 1.91
CA ASP A 23 9.65 -8.85 3.33
C ASP A 23 9.28 -7.40 3.67
N VAL A 24 10.04 -6.43 3.14
CA VAL A 24 9.75 -5.00 3.29
C VAL A 24 8.40 -4.64 2.67
N THR A 25 8.10 -5.17 1.47
CA THR A 25 6.82 -4.95 0.80
C THR A 25 5.65 -5.59 1.56
N ALA A 26 5.86 -6.79 2.10
CA ALA A 26 4.87 -7.50 2.91
C ALA A 26 4.55 -6.74 4.21
N LEU A 27 5.57 -6.21 4.89
CA LEU A 27 5.40 -5.40 6.10
C LEU A 27 4.57 -4.13 5.81
N LEU A 28 4.88 -3.41 4.73
CA LEU A 28 4.11 -2.23 4.35
C LEU A 28 2.65 -2.58 4.04
N HIS A 29 2.45 -3.67 3.30
CA HIS A 29 1.11 -4.14 2.98
C HIS A 29 0.33 -4.51 4.25
N GLU A 30 0.95 -5.21 5.19
CA GLU A 30 0.32 -5.57 6.46
C GLU A 30 -0.08 -4.32 7.26
N LYS A 31 0.80 -3.32 7.38
CA LYS A 31 0.50 -2.06 8.08
C LYS A 31 -0.69 -1.32 7.49
N LEU A 32 -0.78 -1.23 6.16
CA LEU A 32 -1.91 -0.59 5.49
C LEU A 32 -3.20 -1.40 5.65
N GLN A 33 -3.14 -2.73 5.61
CA GLN A 33 -4.28 -3.58 5.91
C GLN A 33 -4.75 -3.41 7.36
N ASN A 34 -3.82 -3.31 8.31
CA ASN A 34 -4.12 -3.05 9.72
C ASN A 34 -4.74 -1.67 9.92
N PHE A 35 -4.23 -0.63 9.26
CA PHE A 35 -4.86 0.70 9.24
C PHE A 35 -6.33 0.61 8.80
N ILE A 36 -6.63 -0.07 7.70
CA ILE A 36 -8.02 -0.24 7.23
C ILE A 36 -8.84 -1.05 8.25
N ARG A 37 -8.29 -2.12 8.81
CA ARG A 37 -9.00 -3.00 9.76
C ARG A 37 -9.36 -2.28 11.06
N LEU A 38 -8.47 -1.42 11.56
CA LEU A 38 -8.66 -0.69 12.82
C LEU A 38 -9.57 0.53 12.65
N ASN A 39 -9.66 1.10 11.46
CA ASN A 39 -10.56 2.21 11.16
C ASN A 39 -11.98 1.72 10.83
N ALA A 40 -12.78 1.40 11.87
CA ALA A 40 -14.13 0.83 11.72
C ALA A 40 -15.03 1.64 10.75
N ARG A 41 -15.03 2.98 10.88
CA ARG A 41 -15.81 3.87 10.01
C ARG A 41 -15.45 3.75 8.53
N LEU A 42 -14.16 3.64 8.20
CA LEU A 42 -13.72 3.44 6.82
C LEU A 42 -14.04 2.01 6.38
N ARG A 43 -13.72 1.03 7.21
CA ARG A 43 -13.89 -0.41 6.96
C ARG A 43 -15.32 -0.81 6.61
N GLU A 44 -16.30 -0.24 7.30
CA GLU A 44 -17.74 -0.50 7.10
C GLU A 44 -18.29 0.08 5.79
N ASN A 45 -17.55 1.02 5.20
CA ASN A 45 -17.88 1.67 3.95
C ASN A 45 -17.11 1.12 2.75
N ILE A 46 -16.25 0.11 2.93
CA ILE A 46 -15.54 -0.55 1.83
C ILE A 46 -16.24 -1.87 1.46
N ASP A 47 -16.62 -2.02 0.20
CA ASP A 47 -17.25 -3.23 -0.35
C ASP A 47 -16.21 -4.35 -0.53
N ARG A 48 -15.11 -4.09 -1.26
CA ARG A 48 -14.03 -5.08 -1.47
C ARG A 48 -12.68 -4.57 -0.96
N LYS A 49 -12.35 -4.94 0.27
CA LYS A 49 -11.13 -4.51 0.98
C LYS A 49 -9.83 -4.85 0.23
N SER A 50 -9.78 -6.01 -0.42
CA SER A 50 -8.61 -6.45 -1.22
C SER A 50 -8.38 -5.64 -2.50
N LYS A 51 -9.38 -4.88 -2.95
CA LYS A 51 -9.28 -4.00 -4.13
C LYS A 51 -9.18 -2.53 -3.77
N PHE A 52 -9.54 -2.16 -2.54
CA PHE A 52 -9.54 -0.78 -2.09
C PHE A 52 -8.14 -0.17 -2.04
N LEU A 53 -7.15 -0.90 -1.51
CA LEU A 53 -5.77 -0.45 -1.45
C LEU A 53 -4.83 -1.54 -1.96
N GLN A 54 -3.96 -1.18 -2.89
CA GLN A 54 -2.97 -2.09 -3.47
C GLN A 54 -1.62 -1.39 -3.61
N ILE A 55 -0.54 -2.12 -3.40
CA ILE A 55 0.82 -1.65 -3.67
C ILE A 55 1.31 -2.35 -4.94
N ARG A 56 1.80 -1.60 -5.92
CA ARG A 56 2.44 -2.16 -7.12
C ARG A 56 3.63 -1.30 -7.50
N ASN A 57 4.80 -1.90 -7.71
CA ASN A 57 6.01 -1.20 -8.17
C ASN A 57 6.33 0.07 -7.34
N SER A 58 6.19 -0.01 -6.01
CA SER A 58 6.38 1.12 -5.09
C SER A 58 5.34 2.26 -5.19
N GLU A 59 4.27 2.06 -5.95
CA GLU A 59 3.12 2.97 -6.02
C GLU A 59 1.95 2.43 -5.22
N ILE A 60 1.22 3.34 -4.56
CA ILE A 60 0.07 3.01 -3.71
C ILE A 60 -1.19 3.39 -4.46
N TYR A 61 -1.97 2.38 -4.84
CA TYR A 61 -3.23 2.52 -5.55
C TYR A 61 -4.38 2.46 -4.56
N ILE A 62 -5.24 3.48 -4.59
CA ILE A 62 -6.43 3.59 -3.75
C ILE A 62 -7.66 3.69 -4.66
N ASN A 63 -8.42 2.61 -4.74
CA ASN A 63 -9.62 2.54 -5.56
C ASN A 63 -10.85 2.96 -4.74
N LEU A 64 -11.24 4.24 -4.88
CA LEU A 64 -12.38 4.81 -4.16
C LEU A 64 -13.73 4.31 -4.69
N ASN A 65 -13.76 3.66 -5.86
CA ASN A 65 -14.96 2.97 -6.35
C ASN A 65 -15.38 1.80 -5.46
N GLU A 66 -14.47 1.28 -4.63
CA GLU A 66 -14.79 0.24 -3.66
C GLU A 66 -15.45 0.78 -2.39
N LEU A 67 -15.64 2.11 -2.29
CA LEU A 67 -16.42 2.71 -1.19
C LEU A 67 -17.90 2.73 -1.54
N LYS A 68 -18.77 2.63 -0.54
CA LYS A 68 -20.22 2.75 -0.73
C LYS A 68 -20.59 4.10 -1.37
N PRO A 69 -21.56 4.15 -2.30
CA PRO A 69 -21.96 5.40 -2.97
C PRO A 69 -22.34 6.53 -1.99
N GLN A 70 -23.02 6.19 -0.90
CA GLN A 70 -23.42 7.17 0.13
C GLN A 70 -22.20 7.84 0.80
N TYR A 71 -21.12 7.08 1.02
CA TYR A 71 -19.88 7.61 1.57
C TYR A 71 -19.16 8.50 0.54
N GLN A 72 -19.09 8.04 -0.71
CA GLN A 72 -18.49 8.80 -1.81
C GLN A 72 -19.16 10.17 -1.97
N PHE A 73 -20.49 10.21 -2.02
CA PHE A 73 -21.25 11.45 -2.19
C PHE A 73 -21.02 12.42 -1.01
N LYS A 74 -20.98 11.89 0.21
CA LYS A 74 -20.85 12.70 1.43
C LYS A 74 -19.46 13.30 1.62
N PHE A 75 -18.40 12.56 1.28
CA PHE A 75 -17.03 12.92 1.67
C PHE A 75 -16.07 13.15 0.51
N ILE A 76 -16.37 12.66 -0.70
CA ILE A 76 -15.42 12.61 -1.81
C ILE A 76 -15.88 13.46 -2.98
N ILE A 77 -17.10 13.26 -3.47
CA ILE A 77 -17.58 13.88 -4.73
C ILE A 77 -17.57 15.41 -4.66
N VAL A 78 -17.88 15.99 -3.50
CA VAL A 78 -17.93 17.45 -3.31
C VAL A 78 -16.56 18.09 -3.51
N ASP A 79 -15.49 17.44 -3.04
CA ASP A 79 -14.12 17.94 -3.15
C ASP A 79 -13.12 16.78 -3.18
N PHE A 80 -13.02 16.17 -4.36
CA PHE A 80 -12.22 14.95 -4.56
C PHE A 80 -10.73 15.18 -4.26
N GLN A 81 -10.19 16.33 -4.66
CA GLN A 81 -8.78 16.66 -4.44
C GLN A 81 -8.47 16.81 -2.96
N LYS A 82 -9.30 17.56 -2.22
CA LYS A 82 -9.14 17.72 -0.78
C LYS A 82 -9.30 16.41 -0.04
N TYR A 83 -10.20 15.52 -0.49
CA TYR A 83 -10.31 14.19 0.07
C TYR A 83 -9.00 13.40 -0.10
N CYS A 84 -8.39 13.43 -1.28
CA CYS A 84 -7.11 12.76 -1.53
C CYS A 84 -6.00 13.29 -0.61
N ASP A 85 -5.89 14.61 -0.48
CA ASP A 85 -4.89 15.25 0.38
C ASP A 85 -5.09 14.88 1.85
N ASN A 86 -6.34 14.92 2.33
CA ASN A 86 -6.67 14.52 3.70
C ASN A 86 -6.41 13.02 3.94
N PHE A 87 -6.71 12.17 2.96
CA PHE A 87 -6.48 10.73 3.09
C PHE A 87 -4.99 10.41 3.18
N ILE A 88 -4.15 11.10 2.39
CA ILE A 88 -2.68 10.99 2.50
C ILE A 88 -2.24 11.44 3.89
N ALA A 89 -2.70 12.59 4.38
CA ALA A 89 -2.34 13.10 5.71
C ALA A 89 -2.67 12.12 6.84
N VAL A 90 -3.79 11.39 6.73
CA VAL A 90 -4.16 10.34 7.69
C VAL A 90 -3.26 9.11 7.57
N LEU A 91 -2.76 8.79 6.39
CA LEU A 91 -1.85 7.67 6.17
C LEU A 91 -0.39 7.98 6.51
N GLU A 92 0.02 9.26 6.47
CA GLU A 92 1.41 9.68 6.72
C GLU A 92 2.04 9.05 7.96
N PRO A 93 1.38 8.98 9.13
CA PRO A 93 1.95 8.34 10.32
C PRO A 93 2.24 6.84 10.12
N VAL A 94 1.43 6.13 9.32
CA VAL A 94 1.64 4.70 9.03
C VAL A 94 2.92 4.51 8.23
N PHE A 95 3.13 5.36 7.22
CA PHE A 95 4.36 5.34 6.41
C PHE A 95 5.58 5.80 7.21
N ALA A 96 5.44 6.84 8.04
CA ALA A 96 6.54 7.31 8.90
C ALA A 96 6.99 6.23 9.90
N SER A 97 6.05 5.49 10.50
CA SER A 97 6.34 4.32 11.36
C SER A 97 7.01 3.20 10.57
N PHE A 98 6.50 2.87 9.38
CA PHE A 98 7.10 1.87 8.51
C PHE A 98 8.56 2.20 8.16
N LEU A 99 8.83 3.45 7.75
CA LEU A 99 10.16 3.93 7.41
C LEU A 99 11.14 3.84 8.60
N SER A 100 10.67 4.15 9.80
CA SER A 100 11.46 4.01 11.03
C SER A 100 11.82 2.54 11.31
N GLU A 101 10.87 1.62 11.13
CA GLU A 101 11.09 0.18 11.35
C GLU A 101 12.09 -0.45 10.38
N ILE A 102 12.14 0.03 9.13
CA ILE A 102 13.13 -0.40 8.14
C ILE A 102 14.40 0.44 8.15
N GLN A 103 14.57 1.35 9.13
CA GLN A 103 15.73 2.22 9.29
C GLN A 103 16.02 3.08 8.04
N HIS A 104 14.97 3.62 7.41
CA HIS A 104 15.08 4.47 6.23
C HIS A 104 14.58 5.89 6.53
N ASP A 105 15.45 6.90 6.40
CA ASP A 105 15.17 8.26 6.88
C ASP A 105 13.99 8.94 6.19
N ALA A 106 13.83 8.75 4.89
CA ALA A 106 12.81 9.41 4.10
C ALA A 106 12.53 8.66 2.79
N HIS A 107 11.28 8.68 2.33
CA HIS A 107 10.93 8.13 1.04
C HIS A 107 9.83 8.93 0.33
N SER A 108 9.94 9.04 -0.99
CA SER A 108 8.93 9.67 -1.84
C SER A 108 7.95 8.62 -2.36
N PHE A 109 6.73 8.64 -1.85
CA PHE A 109 5.66 7.76 -2.27
C PHE A 109 4.78 8.40 -3.35
N ILE A 110 4.26 7.56 -4.25
CA ILE A 110 3.29 7.94 -5.28
C ILE A 110 1.94 7.34 -4.87
N PHE A 111 0.96 8.21 -4.63
CA PHE A 111 -0.42 7.84 -4.33
C PHE A 111 -1.29 8.06 -5.55
N LYS A 112 -2.01 7.02 -5.98
CA LYS A 112 -2.92 7.04 -7.13
C LYS A 112 -4.33 6.70 -6.69
N PHE A 113 -5.21 7.69 -6.70
CA PHE A 113 -6.62 7.54 -6.37
C PHE A 113 -7.45 7.44 -7.64
N SER A 114 -8.40 6.52 -7.68
CA SER A 114 -9.39 6.40 -8.76
C SER A 114 -10.83 6.45 -8.24
N LEU A 115 -11.68 7.24 -8.90
CA LEU A 115 -13.12 7.36 -8.63
C LEU A 115 -13.85 7.55 -9.97
N GLY A 116 -14.53 6.53 -10.47
CA GLY A 116 -15.15 6.54 -11.79
C GLY A 116 -14.12 6.91 -12.88
N PRO A 117 -14.39 7.94 -13.71
CA PRO A 117 -13.44 8.44 -14.70
C PRO A 117 -12.34 9.33 -14.09
N ASP A 118 -12.53 9.82 -12.85
CA ASP A 118 -11.63 10.77 -12.22
C ASP A 118 -10.45 10.05 -11.57
N ASN A 119 -9.28 10.69 -11.67
CA ASN A 119 -8.05 10.20 -11.07
C ASN A 119 -7.30 11.34 -10.39
N CYS A 120 -6.62 11.03 -9.29
CA CYS A 120 -5.75 11.95 -8.58
C CYS A 120 -4.40 11.26 -8.32
N VAL A 121 -3.32 11.91 -8.73
CA VAL A 121 -1.95 11.43 -8.49
C VAL A 121 -1.25 12.45 -7.60
N LYS A 122 -0.69 11.96 -6.49
CA LYS A 122 0.00 12.80 -5.51
C LYS A 122 1.36 12.20 -5.21
N TYR A 123 2.37 13.06 -5.18
CA TYR A 123 3.73 12.73 -4.78
C TYR A 123 3.95 13.30 -3.39
N LYS A 124 4.37 12.46 -2.45
CA LYS A 124 4.63 12.91 -1.08
C LYS A 124 5.88 12.27 -0.55
N THR A 125 6.83 13.11 -0.16
CA THR A 125 7.98 12.69 0.65
C THR A 125 7.54 12.58 2.10
N ILE A 126 7.73 11.40 2.68
CA ILE A 126 7.44 11.10 4.08
C ILE A 126 8.77 10.84 4.78
N MET A 127 8.94 11.48 5.93
CA MET A 127 10.10 11.29 6.80
C MET A 127 9.79 10.19 7.82
N ALA A 128 10.79 9.40 8.21
CA ALA A 128 10.66 8.45 9.30
C ALA A 128 10.22 9.16 10.60
N ALA A 129 9.40 8.46 11.37
CA ALA A 129 9.09 8.90 12.73
C ALA A 129 10.40 8.87 13.55
N ARG A 130 10.80 10.03 14.07
CA ARG A 130 11.92 10.11 15.01
C ARG A 130 11.49 9.48 16.34
N PRO A 131 12.36 8.67 16.99
CA PRO A 131 12.12 8.16 18.32
C PRO A 131 12.01 9.29 19.36
#